data_AF-A0A1V8M6W8-F1
#
_entry.id   AF-A0A1V8M6W8-F1
#
_cell.length_a   1.000
_cell.length_b   1.000
_cell.length_c   1.000
_cell.angle_alpha   90.00
_cell.angle_beta   90.00
_cell.angle_gamma   90.00
#
_symmetry.space_group_name_H-M   'P 1'
#
loop_
_entity.id
_entity.type
_entity.pdbx_description
1 polymer ?
#
loop_
_entity_poly.entity_id
_entity_poly.type
_entity_poly.pdbx_seq_one_letter_code
_entity_poly.pdbx_strand_id
1 'polypeptide(L)'
;MKTIDSTKILLAKSSVEALKPVSDLISKIKHSDLAYNESAIQKVSKFSEFLESLLSEQQAILNQADALQDNRDEVLINLAFQYVNKIPDRVEGLKKSRPGIEKYHKEKRDELQQKGFSADEINKIIPENQLLEKLSSLEQKVAELKQEEAKLKKFIHDKPFFDTAIIEGTYFYNHFTENEADFRNNPTCQIQYLDMI
;
A
#
# COMPACT_ATOMS: atom_id res chain seq x y z
N MET A 1 -8.57 -13.18 -6.99
CA MET A 1 -7.35 -14.02 -6.88
C MET A 1 -7.08 -14.30 -5.41
N LYS A 2 -6.67 -15.53 -5.04
CA LYS A 2 -6.17 -15.79 -3.67
C LYS A 2 -4.84 -15.07 -3.54
N THR A 3 -4.76 -14.07 -2.68
CA THR A 3 -3.52 -13.34 -2.41
C THR A 3 -2.51 -14.31 -1.80
N ILE A 4 -1.37 -14.51 -2.47
CA ILE A 4 -0.21 -15.16 -1.87
C ILE A 4 0.42 -14.13 -0.95
N ASP A 5 0.54 -14.47 0.32
CA ASP A 5 1.17 -13.62 1.33
C ASP A 5 2.60 -14.10 1.62
N SER A 6 3.37 -13.27 2.32
CA SER A 6 4.78 -13.54 2.65
C SER A 6 4.96 -14.82 3.46
N THR A 7 3.96 -15.21 4.27
CA THR A 7 3.98 -16.45 5.07
C THR A 7 3.90 -17.67 4.15
N LYS A 8 3.01 -17.67 3.15
CA LYS A 8 2.90 -18.75 2.17
C LYS A 8 4.17 -18.92 1.36
N ILE A 9 4.84 -17.83 0.96
CA ILE A 9 6.15 -17.93 0.30
C ILE A 9 7.17 -18.58 1.21
N LEU A 10 7.29 -18.12 2.46
CA LEU A 10 8.30 -18.63 3.39
C LEU A 10 8.11 -20.14 3.62
N LEU A 11 6.87 -20.57 3.79
CA LEU A 11 6.51 -21.97 3.92
C LEU A 11 6.81 -22.75 2.64
N ALA A 12 6.50 -22.20 1.46
CA ALA A 12 6.82 -22.83 0.18
C ALA A 12 8.33 -22.98 -0.03
N LYS A 13 9.13 -21.95 0.27
CA LYS A 13 10.60 -22.00 0.20
C LYS A 13 11.15 -23.07 1.14
N SER A 14 10.74 -23.05 2.41
CA SER A 14 11.17 -24.03 3.41
C SER A 14 10.77 -25.46 3.01
N SER A 15 9.57 -25.63 2.45
CA SER A 15 9.09 -26.94 1.99
C SER A 15 9.89 -27.44 0.78
N VAL A 16 10.18 -26.58 -0.21
CA VAL A 16 11.01 -26.95 -1.36
C VAL A 16 12.43 -27.31 -0.90
N GLU A 17 13.04 -26.52 -0.02
CA GLU A 17 14.38 -26.79 0.53
C GLU A 17 14.44 -28.13 1.30
N ALA A 18 13.40 -28.45 2.06
CA ALA A 18 13.34 -29.70 2.83
C ALA A 18 13.01 -30.93 1.98
N LEU A 19 12.08 -30.80 1.02
CA LEU A 19 11.54 -31.94 0.27
C LEU A 19 12.35 -32.27 -0.98
N LYS A 20 13.00 -31.29 -1.62
CA LYS A 20 13.76 -31.51 -2.86
C LYS A 20 14.89 -32.53 -2.68
N PRO A 21 15.73 -32.49 -1.64
CA PRO A 21 16.76 -33.51 -1.42
C PRO A 21 16.16 -34.92 -1.24
N VAL A 22 15.00 -35.02 -0.57
CA VAL A 22 14.32 -36.30 -0.33
C VAL A 22 13.76 -36.85 -1.64
N SER A 23 13.14 -36.01 -2.46
CA SER A 23 12.66 -36.37 -3.81
C SER A 23 13.81 -36.81 -4.72
N ASP A 24 14.94 -36.11 -4.67
CA ASP A 24 16.15 -36.45 -5.45
C ASP A 24 16.78 -37.78 -5.02
N LEU A 25 16.61 -38.18 -3.76
CA LEU A 25 17.06 -39.49 -3.27
C LEU A 25 16.11 -40.60 -3.71
N ILE A 26 14.79 -40.38 -3.60
CA ILE A 26 13.78 -41.38 -3.95
C ILE A 26 13.78 -41.67 -5.44
N SER A 27 13.92 -40.65 -6.28
CA SER A 27 14.02 -40.80 -7.74
C SER A 27 15.25 -41.60 -8.20
N LYS A 28 16.27 -41.75 -7.34
CA LYS A 28 17.47 -42.56 -7.63
C LYS A 28 17.35 -44.02 -7.20
N ILE A 29 16.32 -44.38 -6.42
CA ILE A 29 16.10 -45.76 -5.98
C ILE A 29 15.73 -46.62 -7.19
N LYS A 30 16.55 -47.63 -7.46
CA LYS A 30 16.32 -48.60 -8.55
C LYS A 30 15.57 -49.81 -8.03
N HIS A 31 14.92 -50.55 -8.93
CA HIS A 31 14.28 -51.82 -8.58
C HIS A 31 15.25 -52.83 -7.94
N SER A 32 16.53 -52.79 -8.34
CA SER A 32 17.60 -53.59 -7.74
C SER A 32 17.82 -53.29 -6.26
N ASP A 33 17.69 -52.03 -5.85
CA ASP A 33 17.87 -51.59 -4.46
C ASP A 33 16.72 -52.08 -3.57
N LEU A 34 15.60 -52.45 -4.19
CA LEU A 34 14.40 -53.01 -3.56
C LEU A 34 14.31 -54.53 -3.71
N ALA A 35 15.40 -55.18 -4.13
CA ALA A 35 15.46 -56.62 -4.40
C ALA A 35 14.33 -57.12 -5.32
N TYR A 36 13.88 -56.28 -6.27
CA TYR A 36 12.76 -56.55 -7.17
C TYR A 36 11.44 -56.90 -6.46
N ASN A 37 11.26 -56.46 -5.21
CA ASN A 37 10.01 -56.66 -4.48
C ASN A 37 8.92 -55.72 -5.04
N GLU A 38 7.93 -56.29 -5.73
CA GLU A 38 6.84 -55.53 -6.37
C GLU A 38 6.07 -54.63 -5.38
N SER A 39 5.80 -55.12 -4.16
CA SER A 39 5.12 -54.31 -3.14
C SER A 39 5.97 -53.13 -2.68
N ALA A 40 7.29 -53.29 -2.59
CA ALA A 40 8.19 -52.20 -2.20
C ALA A 40 8.31 -51.17 -3.32
N ILE A 41 8.45 -51.64 -4.57
CA ILE A 41 8.48 -50.80 -5.78
C ILE A 41 7.20 -49.94 -5.86
N GLN A 42 6.02 -50.56 -5.72
CA GLN A 42 4.75 -49.82 -5.76
C GLN A 42 4.64 -48.76 -4.65
N LYS A 43 5.14 -49.05 -3.43
CA LYS A 43 5.13 -48.07 -2.33
C LYS A 43 6.07 -46.89 -2.62
N VAL A 44 7.26 -47.16 -3.17
CA VAL A 44 8.25 -46.14 -3.54
C VAL A 44 7.72 -45.27 -4.69
N SER A 45 7.13 -45.86 -5.73
CA SER A 45 6.51 -45.10 -6.83
C SER A 45 5.38 -44.18 -6.33
N LYS A 46 4.44 -44.70 -5.54
CA LYS A 46 3.34 -43.89 -4.98
C LYS A 46 3.84 -42.74 -4.11
N PHE A 47 4.89 -43.00 -3.32
CA PHE A 47 5.47 -41.96 -2.48
C PHE A 47 6.24 -40.91 -3.29
N SER A 48 6.92 -41.32 -4.37
CA SER A 48 7.55 -40.39 -5.33
C SER A 48 6.52 -39.48 -6.00
N GLU A 49 5.42 -40.04 -6.51
CA GLU A 49 4.33 -39.27 -7.12
C GLU A 49 3.71 -38.27 -6.14
N PHE A 50 3.50 -38.69 -4.89
CA PHE A 50 3.00 -37.81 -3.83
C PHE A 50 3.96 -36.65 -3.53
N LEU A 51 5.26 -36.93 -3.40
CA LEU A 51 6.27 -35.90 -3.17
C LEU A 51 6.42 -34.94 -4.35
N GLU A 52 6.36 -35.45 -5.59
CA GLU A 52 6.38 -34.63 -6.79
C GLU A 52 5.17 -33.70 -6.86
N SER A 53 3.97 -34.18 -6.51
CA SER A 53 2.76 -33.35 -6.42
C SER A 53 2.94 -32.21 -5.41
N LEU A 54 3.44 -32.51 -4.21
CA LEU A 54 3.68 -31.50 -3.18
C LEU A 54 4.73 -30.47 -3.63
N LEU A 55 5.86 -30.93 -4.20
CA LEU A 55 6.90 -30.04 -4.71
C LEU A 55 6.37 -29.14 -5.84
N SER A 56 5.54 -29.69 -6.74
CA SER A 56 4.91 -28.93 -7.82
C SER A 56 4.01 -27.82 -7.28
N GLU A 57 3.19 -28.10 -6.27
CA GLU A 57 2.33 -27.11 -5.62
C GLU A 57 3.14 -25.98 -4.98
N GLN A 58 4.20 -26.32 -4.23
CA GLN A 58 5.04 -25.29 -3.61
C GLN A 58 5.81 -24.48 -4.66
N GLN A 59 6.32 -25.13 -5.71
CA GLN A 59 6.99 -24.44 -6.81
C GLN A 59 6.03 -23.51 -7.56
N ALA A 60 4.75 -23.88 -7.71
CA ALA A 60 3.75 -23.00 -8.30
C ALA A 60 3.53 -21.72 -7.47
N ILE A 61 3.55 -21.82 -6.14
CA ILE A 61 3.49 -20.64 -5.25
C ILE A 61 4.71 -19.75 -5.45
N LEU A 62 5.91 -20.34 -5.53
CA LEU A 62 7.14 -19.59 -5.77
C LEU A 62 7.15 -18.91 -7.15
N ASN A 63 6.73 -19.62 -8.20
CA ASN A 63 6.64 -19.05 -9.54
C ASN A 63 5.64 -17.89 -9.61
N GLN A 64 4.51 -18.00 -8.89
CA GLN A 64 3.56 -16.88 -8.79
C GLN A 64 4.16 -15.70 -8.03
N ALA A 65 4.95 -15.95 -6.98
CA ALA A 65 5.67 -14.92 -6.24
C ALA A 65 6.72 -14.21 -7.11
N ASP A 66 7.52 -14.96 -7.85
CA ASP A 66 8.53 -14.41 -8.76
C ASP A 66 7.87 -13.58 -9.86
N ALA A 67 6.76 -14.06 -10.44
CA ALA A 67 5.98 -13.31 -11.42
C ALA A 67 5.43 -11.98 -10.86
N LEU A 68 4.99 -11.95 -9.59
CA LEU A 68 4.57 -10.71 -8.93
C LEU A 68 5.77 -9.76 -8.72
N GLN A 69 6.92 -10.31 -8.35
CA GLN A 69 8.13 -9.53 -8.14
C GLN A 69 8.69 -8.91 -9.44
N ASP A 70 8.61 -9.64 -10.57
CA ASP A 70 9.11 -9.23 -11.88
C ASP A 70 8.20 -8.21 -12.56
N ASN A 71 6.89 -8.26 -12.32
CA ASN A 71 5.91 -7.36 -12.92
C ASN A 71 5.57 -6.14 -12.05
N ARG A 72 6.37 -5.85 -11.03
CA ARG A 72 6.13 -4.71 -10.14
C ARG A 72 6.32 -3.38 -10.88
N ASP A 73 5.43 -2.42 -10.63
CA ASP A 73 5.62 -1.07 -11.16
C ASP A 73 6.59 -0.28 -10.28
N GLU A 74 7.87 -0.30 -10.65
CA GLU A 74 8.93 0.39 -9.90
C GLU A 74 8.72 1.90 -9.83
N VAL A 75 8.06 2.50 -10.82
CA VAL A 75 7.74 3.93 -10.80
C VAL A 75 6.68 4.18 -9.72
N LEU A 76 5.58 3.42 -9.73
CA LEU A 76 4.54 3.52 -8.71
C LEU A 76 5.11 3.36 -7.30
N ILE A 77 5.95 2.34 -7.08
CA ILE A 77 6.57 2.06 -5.78
C ILE A 77 7.42 3.26 -5.32
N ASN A 78 8.34 3.73 -6.17
CA ASN A 78 9.21 4.85 -5.84
C ASN A 78 8.42 6.12 -5.52
N LEU A 79 7.37 6.39 -6.28
CA LEU A 79 6.51 7.55 -6.05
C LEU A 79 5.67 7.42 -4.78
N ALA A 80 5.19 6.21 -4.45
CA ALA A 80 4.49 5.96 -3.20
C ALA A 80 5.40 6.23 -1.98
N PHE A 81 6.67 5.80 -2.04
CA PHE A 81 7.68 6.12 -1.03
C PHE A 81 7.93 7.63 -0.90
N GLN A 82 8.06 8.34 -2.02
CA GLN A 82 8.24 9.80 -1.98
C GLN A 82 7.02 10.51 -1.42
N TYR A 83 5.82 10.10 -1.83
CA TYR A 83 4.57 10.71 -1.39
C TYR A 83 4.34 10.50 0.10
N VAL A 84 4.49 9.26 0.61
CA VAL A 84 4.28 8.96 2.03
C VAL A 84 5.20 9.78 2.93
N ASN A 85 6.44 10.03 2.51
CA ASN A 85 7.40 10.83 3.26
C ASN A 85 7.02 12.32 3.32
N LYS A 86 6.25 12.82 2.35
CA LYS A 86 5.76 14.21 2.31
C LYS A 86 4.46 14.41 3.12
N ILE A 87 3.72 13.36 3.43
CA ILE A 87 2.43 13.48 4.15
C ILE A 87 2.60 14.13 5.54
N PRO A 88 3.58 13.76 6.39
CA PRO A 88 3.76 14.38 7.70
C PRO A 88 3.92 15.90 7.63
N ASP A 89 4.77 16.40 6.73
CA ASP A 89 5.00 17.83 6.54
C ASP A 89 3.72 18.55 6.09
N ARG A 90 2.92 17.91 5.23
CA ARG A 90 1.63 18.45 4.77
C ARG A 90 0.61 18.52 5.90
N VAL A 91 0.51 17.46 6.71
CA VAL A 91 -0.35 17.43 7.89
C VAL A 91 0.06 18.52 8.87
N GLU A 92 1.36 18.73 9.08
CA GLU A 92 1.86 19.81 9.92
C GLU A 92 1.51 21.19 9.35
N GLY A 93 1.67 21.39 8.04
CA GLY A 93 1.28 22.61 7.34
C GLY A 93 -0.21 22.97 7.54
N LEU A 94 -1.10 21.99 7.38
CA LEU A 94 -2.54 22.18 7.61
C LEU A 94 -2.88 22.46 9.08
N LYS A 95 -2.16 21.84 10.03
CA LYS A 95 -2.33 22.16 11.46
C LYS A 95 -1.85 23.57 11.80
N LYS A 96 -0.77 24.04 11.17
CA LYS A 96 -0.23 25.39 11.36
C LYS A 96 -1.10 26.48 10.76
N SER A 97 -1.95 26.17 9.76
CA SER A 97 -2.86 27.15 9.18
C SER A 97 -4.06 27.49 10.07
N ARG A 98 -4.50 26.54 10.91
CA ARG A 98 -5.66 26.72 11.81
C ARG A 98 -5.56 27.97 12.70
N PRO A 99 -4.48 28.18 13.48
CA PRO A 99 -4.34 29.39 14.29
C PRO A 99 -4.41 30.68 13.46
N GLY A 100 -3.89 30.65 12.22
CA GLY A 100 -3.95 31.80 11.30
C GLY A 100 -5.37 32.14 10.86
N ILE A 101 -6.19 31.13 10.58
CA ILE A 101 -7.60 31.31 10.20
C ILE A 101 -8.42 31.83 11.39
N GLU A 102 -8.25 31.23 12.56
CA GLU A 102 -8.93 31.66 13.79
C GLU A 102 -8.54 33.10 14.16
N LYS A 103 -7.25 33.43 14.09
CA LYS A 103 -6.74 34.78 14.32
C LYS A 103 -7.30 35.78 13.32
N TYR A 104 -7.27 35.48 12.03
CA TYR A 104 -7.82 36.36 10.99
C TYR A 104 -9.30 36.64 11.19
N HIS A 105 -10.08 35.61 11.50
CA HIS A 105 -11.52 35.75 11.74
C HIS A 105 -11.78 36.62 12.97
N LYS A 106 -11.05 36.38 14.07
CA LYS A 106 -11.12 37.22 15.27
C LYS A 106 -10.75 38.67 15.00
N GLU A 107 -9.60 38.92 14.37
CA GLU A 107 -9.12 40.27 14.06
C GLU A 107 -10.13 41.03 13.20
N LYS A 108 -10.74 40.37 12.20
CA LYS A 108 -11.76 40.99 11.36
C LYS A 108 -13.05 41.30 12.13
N ARG A 109 -13.47 40.43 13.05
CA ARG A 109 -14.62 40.73 13.92
C ARG A 109 -14.33 41.88 14.87
N ASP A 110 -13.14 41.92 15.48
CA ASP A 110 -12.70 43.01 16.36
C ASP A 110 -12.63 44.35 15.60
N GLU A 111 -12.10 44.35 14.36
CA GLU A 111 -12.07 45.52 13.48
C GLU A 111 -13.48 46.05 13.17
N LEU A 112 -14.44 45.16 12.89
CA LEU A 112 -15.83 45.55 12.61
C LEU A 112 -16.51 46.09 13.87
N GLN A 113 -16.25 45.49 15.03
CA GLN A 113 -16.77 45.97 16.30
C GLN A 113 -16.24 47.38 16.63
N GLN A 114 -14.95 47.65 16.37
CA GLN A 114 -14.36 48.98 16.54
C GLN A 114 -14.97 50.03 15.59
N LYS A 115 -15.48 49.61 14.43
CA LYS A 115 -16.20 50.48 13.48
C LYS A 115 -17.67 50.73 13.88
N GLY A 116 -18.12 50.18 15.00
CA GLY A 116 -19.46 50.40 15.55
C GLY A 116 -20.53 49.45 15.01
N PHE A 117 -20.17 48.41 14.27
CA PHE A 117 -21.13 47.39 13.86
C PHE A 117 -21.61 46.58 15.07
N SER A 118 -22.92 46.29 15.09
CA SER A 118 -23.51 45.39 16.09
C SER A 118 -23.12 43.94 15.82
N ALA A 119 -23.23 43.07 16.84
CA ALA A 119 -22.91 41.65 16.71
C ALA A 119 -23.72 40.95 15.60
N ASP A 120 -24.99 41.34 15.40
CA ASP A 120 -25.86 40.80 14.36
C ASP A 120 -25.43 41.23 12.95
N GLU A 121 -24.94 42.45 12.79
CA GLU A 121 -24.39 42.94 11.51
C GLU A 121 -23.05 42.27 11.20
N ILE A 122 -22.19 42.11 12.20
CA ILE A 122 -20.91 41.39 12.07
C ILE A 122 -21.17 39.94 11.64
N ASN A 123 -22.14 39.26 12.26
CA ASN A 123 -22.49 37.88 11.89
C ASN A 123 -23.06 37.75 10.46
N LYS A 124 -23.61 38.81 9.87
CA LYS A 124 -24.02 38.81 8.46
C LYS A 124 -22.85 39.00 7.50
N ILE A 125 -21.82 39.75 7.91
CA ILE A 125 -20.64 40.05 7.08
C ILE A 125 -19.60 38.92 7.18
N ILE A 126 -19.33 38.46 8.40
CA ILE A 126 -18.37 37.41 8.72
C ILE A 126 -19.07 36.40 9.64
N PRO A 127 -19.84 35.47 9.06
CA PRO A 127 -20.57 34.48 9.82
C PRO A 127 -19.64 33.54 10.59
N GLU A 128 -20.08 33.12 11.77
CA GLU A 128 -19.36 32.12 12.58
C GLU A 128 -19.34 30.75 11.89
N ASN A 129 -20.43 30.38 11.20
CA ASN A 129 -20.50 29.10 10.49
C ASN A 129 -19.45 28.96 9.39
N GLN A 130 -19.06 30.06 8.72
CA GLN A 130 -17.98 30.02 7.73
C GLN A 130 -16.62 29.68 8.35
N LEU A 131 -16.36 30.11 9.58
CA LEU A 131 -15.16 29.69 10.31
C LEU A 131 -15.23 28.20 10.62
N LEU A 132 -16.35 27.74 11.19
CA LEU A 132 -16.55 26.34 11.55
C LEU A 132 -16.43 25.41 10.33
N GLU A 133 -17.00 25.79 9.19
CA GLU A 133 -16.88 25.03 7.94
C GLU A 133 -15.43 24.92 7.47
N LYS A 134 -14.66 26.02 7.51
CA LYS A 134 -13.23 26.01 7.15
C LYS A 134 -12.41 25.14 8.08
N LEU A 135 -12.67 25.21 9.39
CA LEU A 135 -11.98 24.39 10.39
C LEU A 135 -12.33 22.91 10.22
N SER A 136 -13.60 22.59 10.00
CA SER A 136 -14.05 21.22 9.71
C SER A 136 -13.42 20.68 8.43
N SER A 137 -13.31 21.49 7.38
CA SER A 137 -12.65 21.09 6.14
C SER A 137 -11.16 20.80 6.36
N LEU A 138 -10.45 21.60 7.15
CA LEU A 138 -9.05 21.32 7.51
C LEU A 138 -8.91 20.00 8.28
N GLU A 139 -9.78 19.75 9.26
CA GLU A 139 -9.78 18.51 10.03
C GLU A 139 -10.04 17.29 9.15
N GLN A 140 -11.01 17.40 8.23
CA GLN A 140 -11.30 16.37 7.25
C GLN A 140 -10.09 16.09 6.35
N LYS A 141 -9.45 17.12 5.79
CA LYS A 141 -8.25 16.97 4.95
C LYS A 141 -7.10 16.29 5.71
N VAL A 142 -6.91 16.63 6.99
CA VAL A 142 -5.92 15.95 7.85
C VAL A 142 -6.28 14.48 8.08
N ALA A 143 -7.56 14.16 8.27
CA ALA A 143 -8.01 12.78 8.44
C ALA A 143 -7.81 11.95 7.17
N GLU A 144 -8.16 12.50 6.00
CA GLU A 144 -7.96 11.88 4.69
C GLU A 144 -6.47 11.59 4.43
N LEU A 145 -5.59 12.58 4.66
CA LEU A 145 -4.15 12.40 4.51
C LEU A 145 -3.59 11.30 5.42
N LYS A 146 -4.08 11.19 6.66
CA LYS A 146 -3.66 10.12 7.58
C LYS A 146 -4.16 8.74 7.16
N GLN A 147 -5.37 8.65 6.63
CA GLN A 147 -5.91 7.39 6.09
C GLN A 147 -5.10 6.94 4.87
N GLU A 148 -4.77 7.89 3.99
CA GLU A 148 -3.91 7.66 2.84
C GLU A 148 -2.50 7.24 3.26
N GLU A 149 -1.90 7.91 4.25
CA GLU A 149 -0.61 7.52 4.82
C GLU A 149 -0.62 6.07 5.33
N ALA A 150 -1.67 5.66 6.03
CA ALA A 150 -1.80 4.31 6.56
C ALA A 150 -1.87 3.26 5.43
N LYS A 151 -2.64 3.53 4.37
CA LYS A 151 -2.72 2.64 3.19
C LYS A 151 -1.39 2.57 2.45
N LEU A 152 -0.74 3.71 2.20
CA LEU A 152 0.56 3.75 1.52
C LEU A 152 1.66 3.07 2.33
N LYS A 153 1.68 3.26 3.66
CA LYS A 153 2.57 2.51 4.54
C LYS A 153 2.30 1.02 4.42
N LYS A 154 1.04 0.57 4.45
CA LYS A 154 0.71 -0.85 4.29
C LYS A 154 1.23 -1.42 2.96
N PHE A 155 1.06 -0.68 1.87
CA PHE A 155 1.58 -1.05 0.55
C PHE A 155 3.10 -1.14 0.50
N ILE A 156 3.80 -0.17 1.10
CA ILE A 156 5.27 -0.16 1.21
C ILE A 156 5.79 -1.35 2.03
N HIS A 157 5.08 -1.72 3.11
CA HIS A 157 5.42 -2.86 3.95
C HIS A 157 5.03 -4.20 3.33
N ASP A 158 4.25 -4.20 2.25
CA ASP A 158 3.87 -5.40 1.48
C ASP A 158 4.99 -5.92 0.57
N LYS A 159 6.25 -5.56 0.87
CA LYS A 159 7.43 -6.09 0.19
C LYS A 159 7.48 -7.62 0.35
N PRO A 160 7.77 -8.38 -0.73
CA PRO A 160 8.21 -7.94 -2.06
C PRO A 160 7.10 -7.70 -3.09
N PHE A 161 5.82 -7.86 -2.73
CA PHE A 161 4.72 -7.94 -3.67
C PHE A 161 4.18 -6.59 -4.11
N PHE A 162 4.07 -5.64 -3.17
CA PHE A 162 3.49 -4.32 -3.44
C PHE A 162 2.10 -4.42 -4.11
N ASP A 163 1.16 -5.09 -3.46
CA ASP A 163 -0.21 -5.27 -3.96
C ASP A 163 -0.93 -3.91 -4.10
N THR A 164 -1.20 -3.51 -5.35
CA THR A 164 -1.85 -2.23 -5.68
C THR A 164 -3.26 -2.14 -5.11
N ALA A 165 -3.94 -3.27 -4.87
CA ALA A 165 -5.27 -3.28 -4.25
C ALA A 165 -5.27 -2.65 -2.85
N ILE A 166 -4.11 -2.55 -2.19
CA ILE A 166 -3.96 -1.89 -0.89
C ILE A 166 -4.15 -0.36 -0.98
N ILE A 167 -3.69 0.23 -2.09
CA ILE A 167 -3.72 1.69 -2.32
C ILE A 167 -4.82 2.13 -3.27
N GLU A 168 -5.62 1.20 -3.78
CA GLU A 168 -6.82 1.52 -4.55
C GLU A 168 -7.75 2.48 -3.77
N GLY A 169 -8.29 3.45 -4.51
CA GLY A 169 -9.14 4.51 -3.98
C GLY A 169 -8.41 5.52 -3.07
N THR A 170 -7.08 5.49 -3.00
CA THR A 170 -6.31 6.64 -2.47
C THR A 170 -6.25 7.74 -3.51
N TYR A 171 -6.13 8.99 -3.05
CA TYR A 171 -5.96 10.14 -3.94
C TYR A 171 -4.68 9.97 -4.78
N PHE A 172 -3.59 9.56 -4.14
CA PHE A 172 -2.31 9.22 -4.76
C PHE A 172 -2.47 8.23 -5.91
N TYR A 173 -3.14 7.11 -5.67
CA TYR A 173 -3.27 6.05 -6.68
C TYR A 173 -4.12 6.50 -7.87
N ASN A 174 -5.27 7.12 -7.60
CA ASN A 174 -6.14 7.64 -8.66
C ASN A 174 -5.39 8.68 -9.52
N HIS A 175 -4.69 9.61 -8.88
CA HIS A 175 -3.93 10.64 -9.58
C HIS A 175 -2.72 10.07 -10.34
N PHE A 176 -2.08 9.01 -9.82
CA PHE A 176 -1.04 8.28 -10.54
C PHE A 176 -1.60 7.63 -11.82
N THR A 177 -2.77 6.99 -11.75
CA THR A 177 -3.39 6.35 -12.91
C THR A 177 -3.88 7.34 -13.97
N GLU A 178 -4.35 8.51 -13.55
CA GLU A 178 -4.82 9.56 -14.47
C GLU A 178 -3.68 10.26 -15.22
N ASN A 179 -2.53 10.44 -14.57
CA ASN A 179 -1.39 11.19 -15.11
C ASN A 179 -0.14 10.33 -15.29
N GLU A 180 -0.32 9.03 -15.58
CA GLU A 180 0.76 8.04 -15.61
C GLU A 180 1.94 8.46 -16.51
N ALA A 181 1.62 9.03 -17.67
CA ALA A 181 2.61 9.53 -18.62
C ALA A 181 3.49 10.67 -18.04
N ASP A 182 2.89 11.57 -17.25
CA ASP A 182 3.61 12.69 -16.63
C ASP A 182 4.45 12.22 -15.46
N PHE A 183 3.96 11.26 -14.68
CA PHE A 183 4.70 10.66 -13.57
C PHE A 183 5.90 9.83 -14.03
N ARG A 184 5.80 9.11 -15.16
CA ARG A 184 6.92 8.37 -15.74
C ARG A 184 8.00 9.30 -16.32
N ASN A 185 7.63 10.49 -16.79
CA ASN A 185 8.55 11.45 -17.41
C ASN A 185 9.09 12.52 -16.44
N ASN A 186 8.58 12.60 -15.21
CA ASN A 186 9.00 13.59 -14.21
C ASN A 186 9.35 12.92 -12.85
N PRO A 187 10.64 12.62 -12.58
CA PRO A 187 11.07 11.90 -11.37
C PRO A 187 10.89 12.70 -10.08
N THR A 188 10.51 13.98 -10.15
CA THR A 188 10.35 14.86 -8.98
C THR A 188 8.96 14.83 -8.36
N CYS A 189 7.99 14.14 -8.98
CA CYS A 189 6.65 13.87 -8.41
C CYS A 189 6.11 15.07 -7.62
N GLN A 190 6.01 16.21 -8.31
CA GLN A 190 5.26 17.33 -7.81
C GLN A 190 3.80 17.04 -8.12
N ILE A 191 3.14 16.24 -7.28
CA ILE A 191 1.67 16.29 -7.22
C ILE A 191 1.35 17.72 -6.80
N GLN A 192 1.10 18.59 -7.79
CA GLN A 192 0.86 20.00 -7.58
C GLN A 192 -0.50 20.11 -6.89
N TYR A 193 -0.47 20.48 -5.61
CA TYR A 193 -1.63 20.62 -4.74
C TYR A 193 -2.59 21.76 -5.15
N LEU A 194 -2.38 22.39 -6.31
CA LEU A 194 -3.31 23.37 -6.86
C LEU A 194 -4.69 22.76 -7.14
N ASP A 195 -4.79 21.44 -7.29
CA ASP A 195 -6.05 20.72 -7.47
C ASP A 195 -6.77 20.34 -6.16
N MET A 196 -6.18 20.64 -4.98
CA MET A 196 -6.77 20.34 -3.65
C MET A 196 -7.04 21.57 -2.78
N ILE A 197 -6.84 22.79 -3.31
CA ILE A 197 -7.09 24.06 -2.62
C ILE A 197 -8.37 24.70 -3.13
#